data_AF-A0A284VP47-F1
#
_entry.id   AF-A0A284VP47-F1
#
_cell.length_a   1.000
_cell.length_b   1.000
_cell.length_c   1.000
_cell.angle_alpha   90.00
_cell.angle_beta   90.00
_cell.angle_gamma   90.00
#
_symmetry.space_group_name_H-M   'P 1'
#
loop_
_entity.id
_entity.type
_entity.pdbx_description
1 polymer ?
#
loop_
_entity_poly.entity_id
_entity_poly.type
_entity_poly.pdbx_seq_one_letter_code
_entity_poly.pdbx_strand_id
1 'polypeptide(L)' 'MLEELKKIAAIENLVDKKAYFMSLLTQEAEKRNTRPIVVGGSAVDFYTEGIFPSYDIDLILD' A
#
# COMPACT_ATOMS: atom_id res chain seq x y z
N MET A 1 12.50 7.01 7.70
CA MET A 1 12.52 5.84 6.79
C MET A 1 12.80 4.53 7.51
N LEU A 2 13.90 4.38 8.26
CA LEU A 2 14.16 3.12 8.99
C LEU A 2 13.08 2.79 10.04
N GLU A 3 12.62 3.78 10.81
CA GLU A 3 11.52 3.59 11.77
C GLU A 3 10.19 3.22 11.09
N GLU A 4 9.94 3.78 9.91
CA GLU A 4 8.73 3.46 9.13
C GLU A 4 8.76 2.03 8.59
N LEU A 5 9.93 1.55 8.15
CA LEU A 5 10.11 0.16 7.74
C LEU A 5 9.95 -0.81 8.92
N LYS A 6 10.42 -0.46 10.12
CA LYS A 6 10.19 -1.25 11.33
C LYS A 6 8.71 -1.34 11.67
N LYS A 7 7.97 -0.22 11.57
CA LYS A 7 6.52 -0.21 11.77
C LYS A 7 5.81 -1.12 10.76
N ILE A 8 6.13 -1.01 9.47
CA ILE A 8 5.57 -1.90 8.43
C ILE A 8 5.81 -3.37 8.78
N ALA A 9 7.04 -3.73 9.17
CA ALA A 9 7.39 -5.10 9.51
C ALA A 9 6.62 -5.65 10.72
N ALA A 10 6.25 -4.79 11.66
CA ALA A 10 5.51 -5.15 12.88
C ALA A 10 3.99 -5.28 12.67
N ILE A 11 3.43 -4.80 11.56
CA ILE A 11 2.00 -4.95 11.27
C ILE A 11 1.70 -6.40 10.88
N GLU A 12 0.77 -7.05 11.56
CA GLU A 12 0.39 -8.44 11.26
C GLU A 12 -0.67 -8.53 10.16
N ASN A 13 -1.69 -7.67 10.22
CA ASN A 13 -2.76 -7.63 9.22
C ASN A 13 -2.18 -7.17 7.86
N LEU A 14 -2.40 -7.97 6.82
CA LEU A 14 -1.81 -7.72 5.50
C LEU A 14 -2.40 -6.47 4.81
N VAL A 15 -3.70 -6.22 4.97
CA VAL A 15 -4.37 -5.03 4.42
C VAL A 15 -3.83 -3.78 5.08
N ASP A 16 -3.74 -3.77 6.42
CA ASP A 16 -3.17 -2.65 7.18
C ASP A 16 -1.71 -2.40 6.80
N LYS A 17 -0.93 -3.47 6.61
CA LYS A 17 0.47 -3.40 6.20
C LYS A 17 0.60 -2.72 4.83
N LYS A 18 -0.24 -3.13 3.87
CA LYS A 18 -0.27 -2.54 2.52
C LYS A 18 -0.77 -1.10 2.58
N ALA A 19 -1.81 -0.78 3.35
CA ALA A 19 -2.33 0.58 3.52
C ALA A 19 -1.25 1.51 4.08
N TYR A 20 -0.55 1.05 5.12
CA TYR A 20 0.54 1.80 5.73
C TYR A 20 1.66 2.07 4.74
N PHE A 21 2.12 1.03 4.03
CA PHE A 21 3.12 1.18 2.97
C PHE A 21 2.68 2.17 1.89
N MET A 22 1.43 2.06 1.43
CA MET A 22 0.87 2.95 0.40
C MET A 22 0.77 4.40 0.87
N SER A 23 0.52 4.65 2.15
CA SER A 23 0.53 6.00 2.71
C SER A 23 1.91 6.67 2.58
N LEU A 24 2.98 5.92 2.88
CA LEU A 24 4.35 6.41 2.75
C LEU A 24 4.72 6.62 1.27
N LEU A 25 4.39 5.65 0.42
CA LEU A 25 4.66 5.75 -1.01
C LEU A 25 3.94 6.96 -1.63
N THR A 26 2.68 7.19 -1.26
CA THR A 26 1.90 8.34 -1.72
C THR A 26 2.56 9.65 -1.30
N GLN A 27 2.95 9.79 -0.02
CA GLN A 27 3.66 10.98 0.46
C GLN A 27 4.96 11.26 -0.29
N GLU A 28 5.72 10.22 -0.66
CA GLU A 28 6.95 10.39 -1.45
C GLU A 28 6.68 10.70 -2.93
N ALA A 29 5.62 10.11 -3.51
CA ALA A 29 5.22 10.35 -4.89
C ALA A 29 4.67 11.76 -5.11
N GLU A 30 3.93 12.30 -4.13
CA GLU A 30 3.39 13.67 -4.18
C GLU A 30 4.49 14.73 -4.25
N LYS A 31 5.65 14.50 -3.61
CA LYS A 31 6.83 15.38 -3.73
C LYS A 31 7.35 15.48 -5.17
N ARG A 32 6.97 14.52 -6.03
CA ARG A 32 7.33 14.45 -7.45
C ARG A 32 6.16 14.83 -8.36
N ASN A 33 5.07 15.34 -7.81
CA ASN A 33 3.81 15.64 -8.52
C ASN A 33 3.23 14.40 -9.24
N THR A 34 3.38 13.22 -8.64
CA THR A 34 2.79 11.97 -9.14
C THR A 34 1.87 11.39 -8.07
N ARG A 35 0.81 10.69 -8.47
CA ARG A 35 -0.11 10.05 -7.54
C ARG A 35 -0.33 8.59 -7.94
N PRO A 36 0.21 7.62 -7.17
CA PRO A 36 -0.02 6.21 -7.45
C PRO A 36 -1.48 5.85 -7.17
N ILE A 37 -2.07 5.05 -8.05
CA ILE A 37 -3.43 4.52 -7.88
C ILE A 37 -3.34 3.00 -7.74
N VAL A 38 -3.90 2.47 -6.66
CA VAL A 38 -3.99 1.02 -6.44
C VAL A 38 -5.06 0.43 -7.36
N VAL A 39 -4.70 -0.63 -8.08
CA VAL A 39 -5.58 -1.32 -9.02
C VAL A 39 -5.51 -2.83 -8.85
N GLY A 40 -6.11 -3.59 -9.78
CA GLY A 40 -5.90 -5.04 -9.86
C GLY A 40 -6.44 -5.81 -8.66
N GLY A 41 -5.77 -6.93 -8.36
CA GLY A 41 -6.13 -7.77 -7.21
C GLY A 41 -5.98 -7.00 -5.91
N SER A 42 -4.92 -6.19 -5.78
CA SER A 42 -4.63 -5.42 -4.58
C SER A 42 -5.71 -4.40 -4.23
N ALA A 43 -6.43 -3.84 -5.21
CA ALA A 43 -7.59 -2.99 -4.94
C ALA A 43 -8.75 -3.81 -4.35
N VAL A 44 -8.99 -5.02 -4.85
CA VAL A 44 -10.00 -5.93 -4.32
C VAL A 44 -9.68 -6.32 -2.89
N ASP A 45 -8.40 -6.57 -2.55
CA ASP A 45 -7.97 -6.82 -1.17
C ASP A 45 -8.47 -5.73 -0.22
N PHE A 46 -8.26 -4.44 -0.56
CA PHE A 46 -8.67 -3.32 0.29
C PHE A 46 -10.19 -3.24 0.43
N TYR A 47 -10.94 -3.34 -0.68
CA TYR A 47 -12.41 -3.25 -0.64
C TYR A 47 -13.07 -4.44 0.05
N THR A 48 -12.37 -5.56 0.16
CA THR A 48 -12.87 -6.79 0.77
C THR A 48 -12.23 -7.09 2.11
N GLU A 49 -11.46 -6.14 2.69
CA GLU A 49 -10.78 -6.32 3.98
C GLU A 49 -9.95 -7.62 4.05
N GLY A 50 -9.29 -7.96 2.93
CA GLY A 50 -8.39 -9.10 2.84
C GLY A 50 -9.07 -10.46 2.68
N ILE A 51 -10.37 -10.52 2.35
CA ILE A 51 -11.07 -11.79 2.05
C ILE A 51 -10.43 -12.49 0.84
N PHE A 52 -9.94 -11.73 -0.14
CA PHE A 52 -9.21 -12.24 -1.30
C PHE A 52 -7.76 -11.71 -1.29
N PRO A 53 -6.84 -12.31 -0.51
CA PRO A 53 -5.52 -11.74 -0.32
C PRO A 53 -4.62 -11.95 -1.55
N SER A 54 -4.05 -10.86 -2.04
CA SER A 54 -2.84 -10.83 -2.87
C SER A 54 -1.62 -10.53 -1.99
N TYR A 55 -0.40 -10.80 -2.43
CA TYR A 55 0.82 -10.52 -1.65
C TYR A 55 1.65 -9.36 -2.21
N ASP A 56 1.18 -8.78 -3.28
CA ASP A 56 1.73 -7.66 -4.03
C ASP A 56 0.79 -6.44 -3.98
N ILE A 57 1.25 -5.36 -4.61
CA ILE A 57 0.51 -4.12 -4.79
C ILE A 57 0.62 -3.74 -6.28
N ASP A 58 -0.48 -3.84 -7.01
CA ASP A 58 -0.58 -3.36 -8.38
C ASP A 58 -0.84 -1.85 -8.40
N LEU A 59 -0.03 -1.11 -9.15
CA LEU A 59 -0.11 0.35 -9.26
C LEU A 59 -0.16 0.79 -10.72
N ILE A 60 -0.96 1.83 -10.98
CA ILE A 60 -0.81 2.67 -12.17
C ILE A 60 -0.41 4.08 -11.77
N LEU A 61 0.19 4.79 -12.72
CA LEU A 61 0.55 6.20 -12.58
C LEU A 61 -0.33 7.02 -13.54
N ASP A 62 -0.79 8.17 -13.06
CA ASP A 62 -1.30 9.27 -13.88
C ASP A 62 -0.13 10.17 -14.29
#